data_AF-A0A9X0X8C8-F1
#
_entry.id   AF-A0A9X0X8C8-F1
#
_cell.length_a   1.000
_cell.length_b   1.000
_cell.length_c   1.000
_cell.angle_alpha   90.00
_cell.angle_beta   90.00
_cell.angle_gamma   90.00
#
_symmetry.space_group_name_H-M   'P 1'
#
loop_
_entity.id
_entity.type
_entity.pdbx_description
1 polymer ?
#
loop_
_entity_poly.entity_id
_entity_poly.type
_entity_poly.pdbx_seq_one_letter_code
_entity_poly.pdbx_strand_id
1 'polypeptide(L)' 'MLITTVGPFITTTNDIKDGFSKLYIQAVKDDAAAYLATDGDLDGPMLESAWRAHLEQHADLQPSKKEFAHMVLASYG' A
#
# COMPACT_ATOMS: atom_id res chain seq x y z
N MET A 1 -10.68 -40.68 27.84
CA MET A 1 -11.42 -40.12 26.68
C MET A 1 -10.99 -38.67 26.55
N LEU A 2 -10.09 -38.38 25.62
CA LEU A 2 -9.57 -37.02 25.40
C LEU A 2 -10.62 -36.24 24.60
N ILE A 3 -11.26 -35.26 25.23
CA ILE A 3 -12.10 -34.29 24.52
C ILE A 3 -11.20 -33.25 23.87
N THR A 4 -10.79 -33.51 22.64
CA THR A 4 -10.10 -32.51 21.82
C THR A 4 -11.15 -31.55 21.29
N THR A 5 -11.36 -30.44 22.01
CA THR A 5 -12.13 -29.30 21.48
C THR A 5 -11.44 -28.81 20.22
N VAL A 6 -12.06 -29.07 19.07
CA VAL A 6 -11.73 -28.40 17.80
C VAL A 6 -12.16 -26.94 17.94
N GLY A 7 -11.23 -26.08 18.37
CA GLY A 7 -11.41 -24.64 18.24
C GLY A 7 -11.59 -24.32 16.75
N PRO A 8 -12.51 -23.40 16.38
CA PRO A 8 -12.68 -23.04 14.99
C PRO A 8 -11.35 -22.47 14.50
N PHE A 9 -10.68 -23.20 13.60
CA PHE A 9 -9.65 -22.62 12.76
C PHE A 9 -10.37 -21.63 11.86
N ILE A 10 -10.60 -20.42 12.37
CA ILE A 10 -11.08 -19.33 11.56
C ILE A 10 -9.99 -19.12 10.51
N THR A 11 -10.37 -19.31 9.25
CA THR A 11 -9.57 -19.01 8.07
C THR A 11 -9.38 -17.49 7.98
N THR A 12 -8.75 -16.87 8.98
CA THR A 12 -8.59 -15.42 9.09
C THR A 12 -7.32 -14.93 8.38
N THR A 13 -6.68 -15.75 7.55
CA THR A 13 -5.43 -15.34 6.91
C THR A 13 -5.67 -14.47 5.68
N ASN A 14 -6.81 -14.64 4.98
CA ASN A 14 -7.10 -13.89 3.76
C ASN A 14 -7.73 -12.52 4.06
N ASP A 15 -8.70 -12.45 4.96
CA ASP A 15 -9.37 -11.19 5.34
C ASP A 15 -8.45 -10.22 6.08
N ILE A 16 -7.53 -10.73 6.91
CA ILE A 16 -6.54 -9.89 7.60
C ILE A 16 -5.55 -9.31 6.59
N LYS A 17 -5.05 -10.13 5.64
CA LYS A 17 -4.17 -9.66 4.57
C LYS A 17 -4.84 -8.62 3.66
N ASP A 18 -6.11 -8.83 3.33
CA ASP A 18 -6.90 -7.89 2.53
C ASP A 18 -7.11 -6.56 3.25
N GLY A 19 -7.47 -6.61 4.54
CA GLY A 19 -7.61 -5.42 5.39
C GLY A 19 -6.31 -4.61 5.54
N PHE A 20 -5.18 -5.28 5.78
CA PHE A 20 -3.87 -4.61 5.82
C PHE A 20 -3.46 -4.03 4.47
N SER A 21 -3.76 -4.73 3.36
CA SER A 21 -3.48 -4.23 2.01
C SER A 21 -4.31 -2.99 1.71
N LYS A 22 -5.58 -2.96 2.12
CA LYS A 22 -6.45 -1.80 1.94
C LYS A 22 -5.98 -0.58 2.73
N LEU A 23 -5.63 -0.76 4.00
CA LEU A 23 -5.09 0.31 4.84
C LEU A 23 -3.76 0.85 4.28
N TYR A 24 -2.90 -0.05 3.81
CA TYR A 24 -1.65 0.31 3.14
C TYR A 24 -1.91 1.15 1.88
N ILE A 25 -2.79 0.69 0.98
CA ILE A 25 -3.16 1.43 -0.24
C ILE A 25 -3.72 2.83 0.12
N GLN A 26 -4.57 2.92 1.16
CA GLN A 26 -5.11 4.21 1.59
C GLN A 26 -4.03 5.14 2.14
N ALA A 27 -3.08 4.63 2.94
CA ALA A 27 -1.97 5.43 3.46
C ALA A 27 -1.06 5.92 2.33
N VAL A 28 -0.74 5.07 1.35
CA VAL A 28 0.03 5.45 0.16
C VAL A 28 -0.70 6.54 -0.65
N LYS A 29 -2.04 6.46 -0.76
CA LYS A 29 -2.85 7.49 -1.42
C LYS A 29 -2.88 8.81 -0.66
N ASP A 30 -3.02 8.76 0.66
CA ASP A 30 -3.03 9.97 1.50
C ASP A 30 -1.69 10.71 1.41
N ASP A 31 -0.59 9.95 1.53
CA ASP A 31 0.77 10.46 1.32
C ASP A 31 0.96 11.00 -0.11
N ALA A 32 0.45 10.32 -1.15
CA ALA A 32 0.48 10.80 -2.54
C ALA A 32 -0.26 12.13 -2.70
N ALA A 33 -1.45 12.24 -2.10
CA ALA A 33 -2.24 13.46 -2.15
C ALA A 33 -1.55 14.62 -1.42
N ALA A 34 -0.99 14.37 -0.24
CA ALA A 34 -0.23 15.35 0.52
C ALA A 34 1.04 15.80 -0.24
N TYR A 35 1.78 14.85 -0.81
CA TYR A 35 2.97 15.13 -1.63
C TYR A 35 2.63 16.02 -2.82
N LEU A 36 1.55 15.72 -3.56
CA LEU A 36 1.15 16.55 -4.71
C LEU A 36 0.58 17.91 -4.29
N ALA A 37 -0.21 17.96 -3.21
CA ALA A 37 -0.79 19.20 -2.71
C ALA A 37 0.28 20.19 -2.22
N THR A 38 1.44 19.69 -1.82
CA THR A 38 2.57 20.47 -1.31
C THR A 38 3.73 20.57 -2.29
N ASP A 39 3.55 20.12 -3.53
CA ASP A 39 4.59 20.02 -4.57
C ASP A 39 5.89 19.36 -4.09
N GLY A 40 5.75 18.33 -3.25
CA GLY A 40 6.84 17.50 -2.74
C GLY A 40 7.45 17.94 -1.41
N ASP A 41 6.89 18.93 -0.73
CA ASP A 41 7.32 19.35 0.61
C ASP A 41 6.98 18.28 1.67
N LEU A 42 5.79 17.66 1.57
CA LEU A 42 5.39 16.55 2.42
C LEU A 42 5.71 15.21 1.76
N ASP A 43 6.86 14.68 2.15
CA ASP A 43 7.29 13.34 1.77
C ASP A 43 6.76 12.29 2.77
N GLY A 44 5.73 11.57 2.33
CA GLY A 44 5.14 10.50 3.11
C GLY A 44 5.93 9.18 3.04
N PRO A 45 6.24 8.53 4.18
CA PRO A 45 7.04 7.31 4.20
C PRO A 45 6.36 6.13 3.50
N MET A 46 5.02 6.11 3.40
CA MET A 46 4.32 5.05 2.68
C MET A 46 4.43 5.25 1.17
N LEU A 47 4.30 6.49 0.69
CA LEU A 47 4.51 6.82 -0.71
C LEU A 47 5.94 6.50 -1.16
N GLU A 48 6.95 6.85 -0.37
CA GLU A 48 8.35 6.52 -0.65
C GLU A 48 8.56 5.00 -0.74
N SER A 49 8.04 4.27 0.25
CA SER A 49 8.19 2.81 0.29
C SER A 49 7.52 2.14 -0.93
N ALA A 50 6.32 2.61 -1.29
CA ALA A 50 5.60 2.12 -2.47
C ALA A 50 6.33 2.47 -3.78
N TRP A 51 6.91 3.67 -3.88
CA TRP A 51 7.67 4.08 -5.05
C TRP A 51 8.92 3.22 -5.22
N ARG A 52 9.70 3.00 -4.15
CA ARG A 52 10.88 2.13 -4.18
C ARG A 52 10.52 0.70 -4.58
N ALA A 53 9.44 0.14 -4.01
CA ALA A 53 8.95 -1.18 -4.40
C ALA A 53 8.53 -1.24 -5.88
N HIS A 54 7.91 -0.16 -6.39
CA HIS A 54 7.55 -0.06 -7.80
C HIS A 54 8.78 -0.02 -8.71
N LEU A 55 9.83 0.72 -8.33
CA LEU A 55 11.10 0.76 -9.05
C LEU A 55 11.81 -0.60 -9.05
N GLU A 56 11.74 -1.36 -7.95
CA GLU A 56 12.28 -2.72 -7.87
C GLU A 56 11.52 -3.69 -8.79
N GLN A 57 10.21 -3.53 -8.92
CA GLN A 57 9.36 -4.38 -9.77
C GLN A 57 9.41 -4.00 -11.25
N HIS A 58 9.61 -2.71 -11.54
CA HIS A 58 9.59 -2.14 -12.88
C HIS A 58 10.90 -1.40 -13.16
N ALA A 59 12.03 -2.09 -13.11
CA ALA A 59 13.36 -1.50 -13.30
C ALA A 59 13.51 -0.72 -14.63
N ASP A 60 12.73 -1.08 -15.66
CA ASP A 60 12.68 -0.38 -16.95
C ASP A 60 11.94 0.96 -16.92
N LEU A 61 11.00 1.13 -15.99
CA LEU A 61 10.21 2.35 -15.79
C LEU A 61 10.64 2.96 -14.46
N GLN A 62 11.46 4.00 -14.53
CA GLN A 62 11.85 4.78 -13.35
C GLN A 62 11.05 6.09 -13.32
N PRO A 63 9.73 6.07 -13.03
CA PRO A 63 8.97 7.29 -12.90
C PRO A 63 9.54 8.10 -11.74
N SER A 64 9.55 9.42 -11.88
CA SER A 64 9.80 10.29 -10.73
C SER A 64 8.73 10.04 -9.65
N LYS A 65 9.05 10.36 -8.40
CA LYS A 65 8.10 10.21 -7.29
C LYS A 65 6.79 10.96 -7.53
N LYS A 66 6.85 12.13 -8.18
CA LYS A 66 5.69 12.93 -8.56
C LYS A 66 4.81 12.19 -9.58
N GLU A 67 5.42 11.59 -10.60
CA GLU A 67 4.70 10.76 -11.58
C GLU A 67 4.09 9.52 -10.94
N PHE A 68 4.82 8.89 -10.02
CA PHE A 68 4.30 7.77 -9.25
C PHE A 68 3.12 8.18 -8.37
N ALA A 69 3.19 9.33 -7.68
CA ALA A 69 2.08 9.86 -6.89
C ALA A 69 0.83 10.12 -7.76
N HIS A 70 1.00 10.70 -8.95
CA HIS A 70 -0.10 10.84 -9.91
C HIS A 70 -0.67 9.50 -10.35
N MET A 71 0.18 8.50 -10.61
CA MET A 71 -0.24 7.14 -10.98
C MET A 71 -1.02 6.45 -9.85
N VAL A 72 -0.56 6.58 -8.61
CA VAL A 72 -1.23 6.06 -7.41
C VAL A 72 -2.64 6.65 -7.28
N LEU A 73 -2.79 7.96 -7.47
CA LEU A 73 -4.12 8.59 -7.41
C LEU A 73 -5.00 8.20 -8.60
N ALA A 74 -4.42 8.05 -9.80
CA ALA A 74 -5.14 7.67 -11.01
C ALA A 74 -5.61 6.20 -11.01
N SER A 75 -4.88 5.29 -10.36
CA SER A 75 -5.17 3.85 -10.37
C SER A 75 -6.39 3.44 -9.55
N TYR A 76 -6.98 4.36 -8.79
CA TYR A 76 -8.09 4.09 -7.86
C TYR A 76 -9.23 5.13 -7.96
N GLY A 77 -9.40 5.72 -9.14
CA GLY A 77 -10.53 6.61 -9.49
C GLY A 77 -11.73 5.85 -10.04
#